data_AF-A0A645GE48-F1
#
_entry.id   AF-A0A645GE48-F1
#
_cell.length_a   1.000
_cell.length_b   1.000
_cell.length_c   1.000
_cell.angle_alpha   90.00
_cell.angle_beta   90.00
_cell.angle_gamma   90.00
#
_symmetry.space_group_name_H-M   'P 1'
#
loop_
_entity.id
_entity.type
_entity.pdbx_description
1 polymer ?
#
loop_
_entity_poly.entity_id
_entity_poly.type
_entity_poly.pdbx_seq_one_letter_code
_entity_poly.pdbx_strand_id
1 'polypeptide(L)' 'MIKITTYSASETKLLGIRLAELLSPGKLLILTGDLGAGKTTFTQGLAQGIGITKTVTSPTFTIMKVYKGPLPLYHIDA' A
#
# COMPACT_ATOMS: atom_id res chain seq x y z
N MET A 1 16.04 6.36 12.19
CA MET A 1 15.01 6.88 11.26
C MET A 1 15.50 6.60 9.85
N ILE A 2 14.71 5.92 9.01
CA ILE A 2 15.12 5.55 7.64
C ILE A 2 14.48 6.57 6.67
N LYS A 3 15.25 7.04 5.68
CA LYS A 3 14.75 7.92 4.62
C LYS A 3 15.05 7.29 3.26
N ILE A 4 14.02 7.20 2.43
CA ILE A 4 14.10 6.68 1.07
C ILE A 4 13.47 7.73 0.15
N THR A 5 14.13 8.00 -0.98
CA THR A 5 13.61 8.90 -2.02
C THR A 5 13.34 8.09 -3.26
N THR A 6 12.16 8.28 -3.85
CA THR A 6 11.75 7.66 -5.11
C THR A 6 11.45 8.75 -6.13
N TYR A 7 11.80 8.53 -7.39
CA TYR A 7 11.66 9.50 -8.48
C TYR A 7 10.55 9.14 -9.47
N SER A 8 9.86 8.01 -9.23
CA SER A 8 8.76 7.55 -10.08
C SER A 8 7.69 6.79 -9.29
N ALA A 9 6.49 6.72 -9.88
CA ALA A 9 5.41 5.89 -9.36
C ALA A 9 5.81 4.40 -9.31
N SER A 10 6.56 3.94 -10.31
CA SER A 10 7.08 2.57 -10.38
C SER A 10 8.04 2.26 -9.22
N GLU A 11 8.95 3.18 -8.88
CA GLU A 11 9.82 3.03 -7.70
C GLU A 11 9.04 3.04 -6.39
N THR A 12 8.05 3.94 -6.27
CA THR A 12 7.15 3.98 -5.09
C THR A 12 6.41 2.66 -4.91
N LYS A 13 5.95 2.07 -6.02
CA LYS A 13 5.30 0.76 -6.03
C LYS A 13 6.29 -0.35 -5.65
N LEU A 14 7.50 -0.33 -6.19
CA LEU A 14 8.54 -1.30 -5.85
C LEU A 14 8.90 -1.25 -4.36
N LEU A 15 8.95 -0.06 -3.77
CA LEU A 15 9.15 0.11 -2.33
C LEU A 15 8.03 -0.58 -1.53
N GLY A 16 6.77 -0.42 -1.94
CA GLY A 16 5.64 -1.14 -1.34
C GLY A 16 5.80 -2.66 -1.43
N ILE A 17 6.22 -3.18 -2.58
CA ILE A 17 6.47 -4.63 -2.77
C ILE A 17 7.53 -5.12 -1.80
N ARG A 18 8.66 -4.40 -1.68
CA ARG A 18 9.75 -4.77 -0.77
C ARG A 18 9.36 -4.73 0.69
N LEU A 19 8.54 -3.76 1.10
CA LEU A 19 8.07 -3.72 2.48
C LEU A 19 7.15 -4.91 2.79
N ALA A 20 6.31 -5.34 1.84
CA ALA A 20 5.41 -6.47 2.03
C ALA A 20 6.14 -7.77 2.40
N GLU A 21 7.32 -8.01 1.83
CA GLU A 21 8.17 -9.18 2.11
C GLU A 21 8.60 -9.26 3.60
N LEU A 22 8.53 -8.14 4.33
CA LEU A 22 8.92 -8.03 5.73
C LEU A 22 7.73 -8.02 6.70
N LEU A 23 6.50 -7.98 6.19
CA LEU A 23 5.30 -7.90 7.02
C LEU A 23 4.83 -9.27 7.49
N SER A 24 4.29 -9.28 8.70
CA SER A 24 3.55 -10.40 9.27
C SER A 24 2.10 -9.99 9.56
N PRO A 25 1.18 -10.95 9.80
CA PRO A 25 -0.19 -10.62 10.17
C PRO A 25 -0.28 -9.68 11.38
N GLY A 26 -1.29 -8.80 11.37
CA GLY A 26 -1.58 -7.89 12.50
C GLY A 26 -0.79 -6.58 12.51
N LYS A 27 -0.03 -6.27 11.46
CA LYS A 27 0.67 -4.97 11.34
C LYS A 27 -0.28 -3.86 10.85
N LEU A 28 -0.14 -2.68 11.45
CA LEU A 28 -0.81 -1.45 11.03
C LEU A 28 0.23 -0.52 10.39
N LEU A 29 -0.02 -0.08 9.16
CA LEU A 29 0.78 0.92 8.47
C LEU A 29 -0.04 2.20 8.35
N ILE A 30 0.51 3.31 8.84
CA ILE A 30 -0.11 4.63 8.72
C ILE A 30 0.64 5.37 7.61
N LEU A 31 -0.09 5.75 6.55
CA LEU A 31 0.46 6.53 5.43
C LEU A 31 -0.03 7.97 5.52
N THR A 32 0.89 8.91 5.71
CA THR A 32 0.59 10.35 5.79
C THR A 32 1.18 11.08 4.59
N GLY A 33 0.46 12.08 4.09
CA GLY A 33 0.92 12.95 3.01
C GLY A 33 -0.26 13.56 2.27
N ASP A 34 0.03 14.56 1.45
CA ASP A 34 -0.99 15.34 0.73
C ASP A 34 -1.71 14.54 -0.36
N LEU A 35 -2.73 15.16 -0.96
CA LEU A 35 -3.36 14.65 -2.17
C LEU A 35 -2.30 14.51 -3.28
N GLY A 36 -2.27 13.35 -3.93
CA GLY A 36 -1.27 13.07 -4.97
C GLY A 36 0.12 12.65 -4.46
N ALA A 37 0.37 12.60 -3.15
CA ALA A 37 1.67 12.21 -2.58
C ALA A 37 2.08 10.73 -2.83
N GLY A 38 1.23 9.92 -3.50
CA GLY A 38 1.56 8.54 -3.86
C GLY A 38 1.13 7.47 -2.85
N LYS A 39 0.32 7.80 -1.83
CA LYS A 39 -0.19 6.83 -0.82
C LYS A 39 -0.85 5.59 -1.45
N THR A 40 -1.72 5.80 -2.43
CA THR A 40 -2.40 4.70 -3.15
C THR A 40 -1.42 3.92 -4.04
N THR A 41 -0.46 4.59 -4.68
CA THR A 41 0.59 3.94 -5.48
C THR A 41 1.47 3.01 -4.64
N PHE A 42 1.85 3.46 -3.44
CA PHE A 42 2.56 2.64 -2.47
C PHE A 42 1.72 1.43 -2.06
N THR A 43 0.45 1.65 -1.73
CA THR A 43 -0.47 0.58 -1.30
C THR A 43 -0.72 -0.46 -2.39
N GLN A 44 -0.75 -0.07 -3.66
CA GLN A 44 -0.80 -1.00 -4.80
C GLN A 44 0.43 -1.91 -4.85
N GLY A 45 1.61 -1.37 -4.58
CA GLY A 45 2.85 -2.14 -4.49
C GLY A 45 2.82 -3.11 -3.31
N LEU A 46 2.40 -2.63 -2.15
CA LEU A 46 2.25 -3.45 -0.94
C LEU A 46 1.31 -4.64 -1.19
N ALA A 47 0.14 -4.39 -1.78
CA ALA A 47 -0.82 -5.44 -2.11
C ALA A 47 -0.24 -6.47 -3.09
N GLN A 48 0.50 -6.01 -4.10
CA GLN A 48 1.18 -6.89 -5.04
C GLN A 48 2.22 -7.78 -4.33
N GLY A 49 3.04 -7.21 -3.43
CA GLY A 49 4.04 -7.97 -2.67
C GLY A 49 3.42 -8.99 -1.70
N ILE A 50 2.21 -8.73 -1.21
CA ILE A 50 1.41 -9.68 -0.41
C ILE A 50 0.86 -10.84 -1.27
N GLY A 51 0.82 -10.69 -2.60
CA GLY A 51 0.21 -11.67 -3.52
C GLY A 51 -1.28 -11.39 -3.81
N ILE A 52 -1.76 -10.17 -3.59
CA ILE A 52 -3.10 -9.76 -4.01
C ILE A 52 -3.09 -9.45 -5.51
N THR A 53 -3.90 -10.17 -6.29
CA THR A 53 -3.98 -10.02 -7.75
C THR A 53 -5.04 -9.01 -8.21
N LYS A 54 -5.97 -8.63 -7.32
CA LYS A 54 -7.01 -7.63 -7.63
C LYS A 54 -6.42 -6.23 -7.74
N THR A 55 -6.99 -5.42 -8.62
CA THR A 55 -6.63 -4.00 -8.74
C THR A 55 -6.98 -3.24 -7.46
N VAL A 56 -5.95 -2.68 -6.81
CA VAL A 56 -6.11 -1.80 -5.66
C VAL A 56 -6.37 -0.37 -6.12
N THR A 57 -7.42 0.24 -5.57
CA THR A 57 -7.89 1.58 -5.91
C THR A 57 -8.11 2.38 -4.63
N SER A 58 -8.18 3.71 -4.75
CA SER A 58 -8.43 4.58 -3.60
C SER A 58 -9.77 4.25 -2.94
N PRO A 59 -9.84 4.11 -1.61
CA PRO A 59 -11.09 3.92 -0.90
C PRO A 59 -11.72 5.24 -0.43
N THR A 60 -11.23 6.40 -0.90
CA THR A 60 -11.68 7.75 -0.51
C THR A 60 -13.19 7.91 -0.33
N PHE A 61 -14.01 7.40 -1.26
CA PHE A 61 -15.48 7.50 -1.16
C PHE A 61 -16.16 6.32 -0.44
N THR A 62 -15.43 5.22 -0.24
CA THR A 62 -15.92 4.00 0.42
C THR A 62 -15.45 3.87 1.87
N ILE A 63 -14.55 4.77 2.31
CA ILE A 63 -13.79 4.76 3.58
C ILE A 63 -12.85 3.56 3.70
N MET A 64 -13.29 2.35 3.33
CA MET A 64 -12.50 1.13 3.40
C MET A 64 -12.74 0.20 2.22
N LYS A 65 -11.68 -0.45 1.75
CA LYS A 65 -11.71 -1.60 0.84
C LYS A 65 -10.92 -2.77 1.43
N VAL A 66 -11.50 -3.96 1.36
CA VAL A 66 -10.85 -5.20 1.82
C VAL A 66 -10.45 -6.04 0.62
N TYR A 67 -9.16 -6.36 0.53
CA TYR A 67 -8.61 -7.20 -0.51
C TYR A 67 -8.22 -8.56 0.05
N LYS A 68 -8.82 -9.62 -0.51
CA LYS A 68 -8.49 -11.00 -0.17
C LYS A 68 -7.17 -11.40 -0.83
N GLY A 69 -6.33 -12.10 -0.09
CA GLY A 69 -5.03 -12.64 -0.51
C GLY A 69 -4.46 -13.53 0.59
N PRO A 70 -3.21 -14.01 0.44
CA PRO A 70 -2.51 -14.78 1.47
C PRO A 70 -2.50 -14.08 2.84
N LEU A 71 -2.36 -12.76 2.82
CA LEU A 71 -2.65 -11.87 3.94
C LEU A 71 -3.76 -10.90 3.52
N PRO A 72 -4.91 -10.83 4.22
CA PRO A 72 -5.94 -9.86 3.89
C PRO A 72 -5.44 -8.44 4.13
N LEU A 73 -5.66 -7.56 3.14
CA LEU A 73 -5.31 -6.14 3.23
C LEU A 73 -6.57 -5.31 3.45
N TYR A 74 -6.58 -4.53 4.54
CA TYR A 74 -7.60 -3.54 4.85
C TYR A 74 -7.05 -2.16 4.48
N HIS A 75 -7.49 -1.62 3.33
CA HIS A 75 -7.08 -0.30 2.86
C HIS A 75 -8.13 0.73 3.28
N ILE A 76 -7.74 1.66 4.15
CA ILE A 76 -8.63 2.66 4.75
C ILE A 76 -8.12 4.06 4.35
N ASP A 77 -9.03 4.95 4.00
CA ASP A 77 -8.77 6.35 3.67
C ASP A 77 -9.89 7.18 4.31
N ALA A 78 -9.53 8.18 5.12
CA ALA A 78 -10.43 8.96 5.98
C ALA A 78 -10.05 10.43 5.95
#